data_AF-A0A4Q6AEA3-F1
#
_entry.id   AF-A0A4Q6AEA3-F1
#
_cell.length_a   1.000
_cell.length_b   1.000
_cell.length_c   1.000
_cell.angle_alpha   90.00
_cell.angle_beta   90.00
_cell.angle_gamma   90.00
#
_symmetry.space_group_name_H-M   'P 1'
#
loop_
_entity.id
_entity.type
_entity.pdbx_description
1 polymer ?
#
loop_
_entity_poly.entity_id
_entity_poly.type
_entity_poly.pdbx_seq_one_letter_code
_entity_poly.pdbx_strand_id
1 'polypeptide(L)'
;MKTFTRLLFVASISTCFLLPLSSCSQNKKAKAATVAVVPGKKPVNKKAEQKITGNVVYGKYSCTATKYQNGSYEFIPRGSFLLEKNGSYKYNGFEKPSMGTFTVNEKGDLFFKGGYFDGGKAEKTDRPNKFLLVFPSNPDNRWTCSFVEK
;
A
#
# COMPACT_ATOMS: atom_id res chain seq x y z
N MET A 1 47.89 24.74 25.06
CA MET A 1 46.95 23.60 25.22
C MET A 1 46.08 23.59 23.96
N LYS A 2 46.33 22.89 22.84
CA LYS A 2 46.59 21.45 22.59
C LYS A 2 45.65 20.60 23.46
N THR A 3 44.65 19.88 22.94
CA THR A 3 44.79 18.81 21.94
C THR A 3 43.44 18.42 21.31
N PHE A 4 43.47 18.07 20.02
CA PHE A 4 42.43 17.36 19.25
C PHE A 4 42.16 15.95 19.83
N THR A 5 40.89 15.53 19.93
CA THR A 5 40.51 14.14 20.26
C THR A 5 40.06 13.40 19.01
N ARG A 6 40.62 12.20 18.86
CA ARG A 6 40.74 11.36 17.67
C ARG A 6 39.47 10.60 17.29
N LEU A 7 39.33 10.43 15.97
CA LEU A 7 38.71 9.32 15.25
C LEU A 7 39.23 7.96 15.74
N LEU A 8 38.36 6.98 16.00
CA LEU A 8 38.72 5.56 15.97
C LEU A 8 37.65 4.76 15.20
N PHE A 9 38.09 4.29 14.04
CA PHE A 9 37.55 3.16 13.30
C PHE A 9 37.68 1.88 14.14
N VAL A 10 36.67 1.02 14.14
CA VAL A 10 36.85 -0.40 14.47
C VAL A 10 36.28 -1.23 13.33
N ALA A 11 37.20 -1.79 12.55
CA ALA A 11 36.94 -2.85 11.59
C ALA A 11 36.83 -4.18 12.35
N SER A 12 35.76 -4.94 12.10
CA SER A 12 35.65 -6.32 12.59
C SER A 12 36.27 -7.25 11.55
N ILE A 13 37.37 -7.89 11.93
CA ILE A 13 38.23 -8.76 11.13
C ILE A 13 37.80 -10.21 11.33
N SER A 14 37.53 -10.86 10.20
CA SER A 14 37.95 -12.20 9.81
C SER A 14 38.52 -13.11 10.92
N THR A 15 37.86 -14.25 11.15
CA THR A 15 38.52 -15.47 11.64
C THR A 15 37.80 -16.70 11.05
N CYS A 16 38.25 -17.10 9.86
CA CYS A 16 38.23 -18.49 9.42
C CYS A 16 39.50 -19.17 9.97
N PHE A 17 39.37 -20.35 10.56
CA PHE A 17 40.34 -21.43 10.79
C PHE A 17 39.65 -22.40 11.78
N LEU A 18 39.61 -23.72 11.67
CA LEU A 18 40.27 -24.73 10.84
C LEU A 18 39.61 -26.09 11.20
N LEU A 19 39.66 -27.08 10.30
CA LEU A 19 39.75 -28.57 10.49
C LEU A 19 38.84 -29.42 9.55
N PRO A 20 39.28 -30.63 9.13
CA PRO A 20 39.73 -30.82 7.74
C PRO A 20 39.25 -32.10 7.00
N LEU A 21 39.55 -32.12 5.69
CA LEU A 21 39.96 -33.24 4.82
C LEU A 21 39.12 -34.54 4.76
N SER A 22 38.44 -34.75 3.63
CA SER A 22 38.48 -36.06 2.95
C SER A 22 38.31 -35.96 1.42
N SER A 23 39.41 -36.29 0.75
CA SER A 23 39.64 -36.96 -0.54
C SER A 23 38.78 -36.75 -1.81
N CYS A 24 39.54 -36.63 -2.91
CA CYS A 24 39.17 -36.61 -4.33
C CYS A 24 38.39 -37.84 -4.84
N SER A 25 37.63 -37.66 -5.94
CA SER A 25 37.98 -38.15 -7.29
C SER A 25 36.77 -38.60 -8.14
N GLN A 26 36.94 -38.43 -9.45
CA GLN A 26 35.97 -38.42 -10.55
C GLN A 26 35.54 -39.82 -11.04
N ASN A 27 34.29 -40.00 -11.52
CA ASN A 27 33.99 -40.33 -12.94
C ASN A 27 32.51 -40.60 -13.27
N LYS A 28 32.02 -39.85 -14.27
CA LYS A 28 31.16 -40.19 -15.43
C LYS A 28 30.22 -41.43 -15.39
N LYS A 29 28.94 -41.17 -15.64
CA LYS A 29 28.26 -41.65 -16.88
C LYS A 29 26.97 -40.86 -17.17
N ALA A 30 26.80 -40.58 -18.45
CA ALA A 30 25.81 -39.68 -19.05
C ALA A 30 24.43 -40.33 -19.23
N LYS A 31 23.39 -39.49 -19.31
CA LYS A 31 22.38 -39.63 -20.37
C LYS A 31 21.75 -38.29 -20.69
N ALA A 32 21.75 -37.98 -21.98
CA ALA A 32 21.26 -36.75 -22.59
C ALA A 32 19.73 -36.64 -22.51
N ALA A 33 19.23 -35.42 -22.33
CA ALA A 33 17.93 -35.00 -22.85
C ALA A 33 18.07 -33.56 -23.34
N THR A 34 18.11 -33.43 -24.66
CA THR A 34 18.02 -32.16 -25.40
C THR A 34 16.62 -31.59 -25.24
N VAL A 35 16.49 -30.38 -24.70
CA VAL A 35 15.40 -29.45 -25.07
C VAL A 35 15.97 -28.04 -25.15
N ALA A 36 16.00 -27.52 -26.36
CA ALA A 36 16.38 -26.15 -26.68
C ALA A 36 15.28 -25.17 -26.24
N VAL A 37 15.61 -24.09 -25.50
CA VAL A 37 14.77 -22.89 -25.39
C VAL A 37 15.62 -21.61 -25.20
N VAL A 38 15.71 -20.86 -26.30
CA VAL A 38 15.78 -19.39 -26.54
C VAL A 38 16.05 -18.43 -25.37
N PRO A 39 16.91 -17.39 -25.56
CA PRO A 39 17.21 -16.36 -24.56
C PRO A 39 16.12 -15.28 -24.47
N GLY A 40 15.93 -14.73 -23.27
CA GLY A 40 15.36 -13.41 -23.04
C GLY A 40 13.85 -13.37 -22.82
N LYS A 41 13.45 -13.12 -21.57
CA LYS A 41 12.29 -12.28 -21.23
C LYS A 41 12.38 -11.84 -19.76
N LYS A 42 12.64 -10.55 -19.58
CA LYS A 42 12.50 -9.80 -18.33
C LYS A 42 11.10 -10.05 -17.74
N PRO A 43 10.94 -10.34 -16.44
CA PRO A 43 9.62 -10.48 -15.85
C PRO A 43 8.93 -9.11 -15.84
N VAL A 44 7.93 -8.94 -16.70
CA VAL A 44 7.01 -7.79 -16.65
C VAL A 44 6.02 -8.08 -15.53
N ASN A 45 6.19 -7.37 -14.41
CA ASN A 45 5.24 -7.35 -13.31
C ASN A 45 3.92 -6.72 -13.81
N LYS A 46 2.95 -7.56 -14.17
CA LYS A 46 1.60 -7.12 -14.55
C LYS A 46 0.87 -6.66 -13.30
N LYS A 47 0.88 -5.35 -13.04
CA LYS A 47 -0.07 -4.70 -12.12
C LYS A 47 -1.47 -4.91 -12.71
N ALA A 48 -2.31 -5.69 -12.02
CA ALA A 48 -3.67 -5.99 -12.45
C ALA A 48 -4.46 -4.68 -12.61
N GLU A 49 -4.85 -4.37 -13.84
CA GLU A 49 -5.75 -3.27 -14.16
C GLU A 49 -7.18 -3.74 -13.83
N GLN A 50 -7.69 -3.34 -12.67
CA GLN A 50 -9.01 -3.74 -12.20
C GLN A 50 -10.08 -2.93 -12.92
N LYS A 51 -10.94 -3.63 -13.66
CA LYS A 51 -12.08 -3.10 -14.42
C LYS A 51 -13.03 -2.35 -13.49
N ILE A 52 -13.03 -1.01 -13.56
CA ILE A 52 -13.91 -0.17 -12.76
C ILE A 52 -15.34 -0.26 -13.32
N THR A 53 -16.22 -0.95 -12.62
CA THR A 53 -17.63 -1.17 -13.00
C THR A 53 -18.55 -0.54 -11.97
N GLY A 54 -18.59 0.79 -11.97
CA GLY A 54 -19.53 1.56 -11.17
C GLY A 54 -19.43 3.04 -11.50
N ASN A 55 -20.56 3.72 -11.61
CA ASN A 55 -20.60 5.17 -11.82
C ASN A 55 -20.13 5.87 -10.53
N VAL A 56 -18.81 6.03 -10.41
CA VAL A 56 -18.10 6.75 -9.36
C VAL A 56 -17.49 7.98 -10.01
N VAL A 57 -17.73 9.15 -9.41
CA VAL A 57 -17.12 10.39 -9.88
C VAL A 57 -15.68 10.46 -9.39
N TYR A 58 -14.74 10.55 -10.33
CA TYR A 58 -13.32 10.70 -10.00
C TYR A 58 -13.02 12.15 -9.60
N GLY A 59 -12.26 12.33 -8.53
CA GLY A 59 -11.90 13.64 -8.00
C GLY A 59 -11.79 13.63 -6.49
N LYS A 60 -11.89 14.81 -5.88
CA LYS A 60 -11.60 15.02 -4.46
C LYS A 60 -12.86 14.79 -3.63
N TYR A 61 -12.72 14.06 -2.54
CA TYR A 61 -13.74 13.82 -1.53
C TYR A 61 -13.24 14.35 -0.19
N SER A 62 -13.99 15.25 0.44
CA SER A 62 -13.71 15.75 1.79
C SER A 62 -14.37 14.86 2.83
N CYS A 63 -13.63 14.46 3.87
CA CYS A 63 -14.07 13.51 4.88
C CYS A 63 -14.16 14.12 6.27
N THR A 64 -15.25 13.82 6.95
CA THR A 64 -15.52 14.24 8.34
C THR A 64 -15.94 13.02 9.15
N ALA A 65 -15.34 12.85 10.33
CA ALA A 65 -15.82 11.90 11.33
C ALA A 65 -16.83 12.60 12.24
N THR A 66 -17.91 11.90 12.59
CA THR A 66 -18.86 12.39 13.58
C THR A 66 -18.76 11.53 14.81
N LYS A 67 -18.61 12.16 15.98
CA LYS A 67 -18.58 11.48 17.27
C LYS A 67 -19.64 12.09 18.18
N TYR A 68 -20.47 11.26 18.79
CA TYR A 68 -21.42 11.73 19.79
C TYR A 68 -20.75 11.70 21.16
N GLN A 69 -20.65 12.85 21.82
CA GLN A 69 -20.08 12.99 23.16
C GLN A 69 -20.89 13.99 23.99
N ASN A 70 -21.13 13.67 25.26
CA ASN A 70 -21.75 14.57 26.24
C ASN A 70 -23.06 15.23 25.77
N GLY A 71 -23.96 14.47 25.13
CA GLY A 71 -25.24 15.01 24.67
C GLY A 71 -25.20 15.73 23.31
N SER A 72 -24.04 15.83 22.67
CA SER A 72 -23.84 16.61 21.44
C SER A 72 -23.05 15.85 20.37
N TYR A 73 -23.17 16.29 19.12
CA TYR A 73 -22.37 15.79 18.00
C TYR A 73 -21.15 16.67 17.77
N GLU A 74 -19.98 16.05 17.81
CA GLU A 74 -18.70 16.63 17.42
C GLU A 74 -18.36 16.21 15.99
N PHE A 75 -17.99 17.18 15.16
CA PHE A 75 -17.58 16.96 13.77
C PHE A 75 -16.08 17.20 13.63
N ILE A 76 -15.33 16.12 13.41
CA ILE A 76 -13.87 16.14 13.35
C ILE A 76 -13.45 16.02 11.88
N PRO A 77 -12.84 17.06 11.28
CA PRO A 77 -12.34 16.96 9.91
C PRO A 77 -11.22 15.93 9.86
N ARG A 78 -11.24 15.05 8.86
CA ARG A 78 -10.22 14.00 8.66
C ARG A 78 -9.36 14.24 7.41
N GLY A 79 -9.61 15.33 6.69
CA GLY A 79 -8.91 15.68 5.46
C GLY A 79 -9.71 15.25 4.23
N SER A 80 -9.00 14.82 3.18
CA SER A 80 -9.64 14.46 1.92
C SER A 80 -8.93 13.32 1.22
N PHE A 81 -9.60 12.67 0.28
CA PHE A 81 -8.93 11.79 -0.66
C PHE A 81 -9.25 12.14 -2.10
N LEU A 82 -8.30 11.90 -2.99
CA LEU A 82 -8.43 12.07 -4.43
C LEU A 82 -8.51 10.69 -5.08
N LEU A 83 -9.60 10.41 -5.79
CA LEU A 83 -9.71 9.24 -6.65
C LEU A 83 -9.22 9.58 -8.04
N GLU A 84 -8.24 8.83 -8.53
CA GLU A 84 -7.74 8.94 -9.89
C GLU A 84 -8.37 7.88 -10.80
N LYS A 85 -8.50 8.21 -12.08
CA LYS A 85 -9.07 7.30 -13.10
C LYS A 85 -8.25 6.01 -13.28
N ASN A 86 -6.98 6.02 -12.87
CA ASN A 86 -6.06 4.89 -12.96
C ASN A 86 -6.25 3.85 -11.83
N GLY A 87 -7.28 3.98 -10.99
CA GLY A 87 -7.53 3.09 -9.85
C GLY A 87 -6.64 3.35 -8.62
N SER A 88 -5.88 4.45 -8.62
CA SER A 88 -5.10 4.89 -7.46
C SER A 88 -5.84 5.96 -6.68
N TYR A 89 -5.59 6.02 -5.37
CA TYR A 89 -6.08 7.11 -4.54
C TYR A 89 -4.94 7.78 -3.78
N LYS A 90 -5.14 9.06 -3.46
CA LYS A 90 -4.26 9.83 -2.58
C LYS A 90 -5.06 10.39 -1.42
N TYR A 91 -4.73 9.98 -0.20
CA TYR A 91 -5.22 10.58 1.03
C TYR A 91 -4.36 11.81 1.39
N ASN A 92 -5.02 12.92 1.67
CA ASN A 92 -4.46 14.19 2.11
C ASN A 92 -5.05 14.53 3.50
N GLY A 93 -4.52 13.87 4.53
CA GLY A 93 -4.81 14.15 5.93
C GLY A 93 -3.81 15.11 6.59
N PHE A 94 -3.99 15.37 7.88
CA PHE A 94 -3.22 16.35 8.65
C PHE A 94 -1.78 15.93 8.99
N GLU A 95 -1.51 14.63 9.12
CA GLU A 95 -0.18 14.14 9.55
C GLU A 95 0.75 13.84 8.38
N LYS A 96 0.31 13.05 7.39
CA LYS A 96 1.10 12.73 6.19
C LYS A 96 0.21 12.26 5.05
N PRO A 97 0.44 12.73 3.80
CA PRO A 97 -0.27 12.18 2.66
C PRO A 97 0.09 10.71 2.45
N SER A 98 -0.91 9.92 2.07
CA SER A 98 -0.76 8.47 1.86
C SER A 98 -1.37 8.08 0.52
N MET A 99 -0.85 7.02 -0.09
CA MET A 99 -1.29 6.55 -1.40
C MET A 99 -1.64 5.07 -1.34
N GLY A 100 -2.62 4.68 -2.13
CA GLY A 100 -2.98 3.29 -2.33
C GLY A 100 -3.79 3.10 -3.60
N THR A 101 -4.46 1.98 -3.68
CA THR A 101 -5.34 1.62 -4.80
C THR A 101 -6.75 1.40 -4.31
N PHE A 102 -7.72 1.52 -5.22
CA PHE A 102 -9.11 1.20 -4.92
C PHE A 102 -9.74 0.40 -6.05
N THR A 103 -10.79 -0.33 -5.70
CA THR A 103 -11.71 -0.96 -6.65
C THR A 103 -13.11 -0.47 -6.43
N VAL A 104 -13.94 -0.62 -7.45
CA VAL A 104 -15.36 -0.28 -7.39
C VAL A 104 -16.15 -1.55 -7.66
N ASN A 105 -17.09 -1.88 -6.78
CA ASN A 105 -18.02 -3.00 -7.01
C ASN A 105 -19.22 -2.57 -7.87
N GLU A 106 -20.08 -3.53 -8.21
CA GLU A 106 -21.31 -3.31 -8.99
C GLU A 106 -22.27 -2.30 -8.34
N LYS A 107 -22.25 -2.18 -7.00
CA LYS A 107 -23.05 -1.20 -6.24
C LYS A 107 -22.47 0.21 -6.31
N GLY A 108 -21.23 0.35 -6.77
CA GLY A 108 -20.48 1.59 -6.75
C GLY A 108 -19.79 1.91 -5.42
N ASP A 109 -19.69 0.93 -4.51
CA ASP A 109 -18.89 1.03 -3.29
C ASP A 109 -17.40 0.94 -3.65
N LEU A 110 -16.56 1.63 -2.87
CA LEU A 110 -15.11 1.59 -3.03
C LEU A 110 -14.49 0.66 -2.00
N PHE A 111 -13.56 -0.17 -2.44
CA PHE A 111 -12.71 -0.98 -1.56
C PHE A 111 -11.28 -0.54 -1.71
N PHE A 112 -10.67 -0.11 -0.62
CA PHE A 112 -9.32 0.42 -0.59
C PHE A 112 -8.30 -0.64 -0.20
N LYS A 113 -7.11 -0.55 -0.81
CA LYS A 113 -5.97 -1.42 -0.54
C LYS A 113 -4.68 -0.62 -0.54
N GLY A 114 -3.86 -0.84 0.48
CA GLY A 114 -2.66 -0.08 0.80
C GLY A 114 -2.96 1.34 1.28
N GLY A 115 -1.92 2.03 1.75
CA GLY A 115 -2.00 3.41 2.21
C GLY A 115 -2.75 3.56 3.55
N TYR A 116 -3.34 4.75 3.77
CA TYR A 116 -4.03 5.07 5.03
C TYR A 116 -5.40 4.38 5.14
N PHE A 117 -6.07 4.12 4.02
CA PHE A 117 -7.35 3.43 3.98
C PHE A 117 -7.22 1.92 3.74
N ASP A 118 -6.08 1.30 4.06
CA ASP A 118 -5.91 -0.12 3.80
C ASP A 118 -7.00 -0.96 4.50
N GLY A 119 -7.67 -1.83 3.72
CA GLY A 119 -8.83 -2.62 4.18
C GLY A 119 -10.11 -1.82 4.39
N GLY A 120 -10.11 -0.51 4.15
CA GLY A 120 -11.28 0.37 4.28
C GLY A 120 -12.30 0.15 3.16
N LYS A 121 -13.58 0.36 3.50
CA LYS A 121 -14.70 0.30 2.55
C LYS A 121 -15.48 1.61 2.58
N ALA A 122 -15.67 2.24 1.43
CA ALA A 122 -16.55 3.39 1.25
C ALA A 122 -17.87 2.94 0.60
N GLU A 123 -18.92 2.86 1.40
CA GLU A 123 -20.26 2.47 0.97
C GLU A 123 -21.00 3.67 0.41
N LYS A 124 -21.70 3.50 -0.72
CA LYS A 124 -22.59 4.56 -1.20
C LYS A 124 -23.68 4.84 -0.18
N THR A 125 -24.00 6.11 0.02
CA THR A 125 -25.17 6.50 0.79
C THR A 125 -26.35 6.78 -0.15
N ASP A 126 -27.50 7.10 0.44
CA ASP A 126 -28.69 7.63 -0.22
C ASP A 126 -28.46 8.94 -1.01
N ARG A 127 -27.32 9.61 -0.80
CA ARG A 127 -26.98 10.88 -1.44
C ARG A 127 -25.97 10.68 -2.56
N PRO A 128 -26.12 11.38 -3.70
CA PRO A 128 -25.17 11.29 -4.79
C PRO A 128 -23.79 11.76 -4.37
N ASN A 129 -22.75 11.10 -4.89
CA ASN A 129 -21.34 11.45 -4.69
C ASN A 129 -20.93 11.55 -3.21
N LYS A 130 -21.60 10.77 -2.36
CA LYS A 130 -21.35 10.70 -0.93
C LYS A 130 -21.13 9.25 -0.50
N PHE A 131 -20.14 9.07 0.34
CA PHE A 131 -19.72 7.77 0.82
C PHE A 131 -19.65 7.74 2.35
N LEU A 132 -20.02 6.60 2.93
CA LEU A 132 -19.71 6.26 4.30
C LEU A 132 -18.47 5.36 4.29
N LEU A 133 -17.33 5.92 4.69
CA LEU A 133 -16.07 5.21 4.84
C LEU A 133 -16.01 4.53 6.21
N VAL A 134 -15.84 3.21 6.19
CA VAL A 134 -15.74 2.35 7.37
C VAL A 134 -14.41 1.60 7.35
N PHE A 135 -13.76 1.54 8.50
CA PHE A 135 -12.52 0.79 8.70
C PHE A 135 -12.85 -0.45 9.53
N PRO A 136 -12.68 -1.68 9.00
CA PRO A 136 -13.00 -2.91 9.73
C PRO A 136 -12.25 -3.01 11.06
N SER A 137 -11.01 -2.54 11.10
CA SER A 137 -10.16 -2.57 12.30
C SER A 137 -10.55 -1.56 13.37
N ASN A 138 -11.41 -0.57 13.05
CA ASN A 138 -11.91 0.40 14.02
C ASN A 138 -13.31 0.89 13.60
N PRO A 139 -14.38 0.22 14.05
CA PRO A 139 -15.76 0.52 13.63
C PRO A 139 -16.30 1.85 14.16
N ASP A 140 -15.65 2.46 15.16
CA ASP A 140 -16.01 3.78 15.70
C ASP A 140 -15.47 4.93 14.82
N ASN A 141 -14.49 4.64 13.96
CA ASN A 141 -13.95 5.59 13.00
C ASN A 141 -14.75 5.60 11.69
N ARG A 142 -16.07 5.84 11.77
CA ARG A 142 -16.91 6.02 10.57
C ARG A 142 -16.80 7.44 10.06
N TRP A 143 -16.41 7.59 8.80
CA TRP A 143 -16.24 8.90 8.19
C TRP A 143 -17.24 9.07 7.08
N THR A 144 -17.83 10.26 7.01
CA THR A 144 -18.67 10.66 5.89
C THR A 144 -17.82 11.46 4.93
N CYS A 145 -17.76 11.03 3.68
CA CYS A 145 -16.94 11.64 2.64
C CYS A 145 -17.83 12.13 1.49
N SER A 146 -17.72 13.41 1.14
CA SER A 146 -18.54 14.04 0.10
C SER A 146 -17.66 14.59 -1.01
N PHE A 147 -18.07 14.42 -2.26
CA PHE A 147 -17.36 14.97 -3.41
C PHE A 147 -17.31 16.50 -3.31
N VAL A 148 -16.14 17.05 -3.64
CA VAL A 148 -15.90 18.48 -3.69
C VAL A 148 -15.79 18.85 -5.16
N GLU A 149 -16.82 19.52 -5.67
CA GLU A 149 -16.80 20.12 -7.01
C GLU A 149 -15.67 21.14 -7.10
N LYS A 150 -15.02 21.20 -8.26
CA LYS A 150 -13.95 22.14 -8.54
C LYS A 150 -14.50 23.45 -9.06
#